data_AF-A0A3M1PD67-F1
#
_entry.id   AF-A0A3M1PD67-F1
#
_cell.length_a   1.000
_cell.length_b   1.000
_cell.length_c   1.000
_cell.angle_alpha   90.00
_cell.angle_beta   90.00
_cell.angle_gamma   90.00
#
_symmetry.space_group_name_H-M   'P 1'
#
loop_
_entity.id
_entity.type
_entity.pdbx_description
1 polymer ?
#
loop_
_entity_poly.entity_id
_entity_poly.type
_entity_poly.pdbx_seq_one_letter_code
_entity_poly.pdbx_strand_id
1 'polypeptide(L)'
;QYQMEKYLQAVDDGWIMRRARYYRGAVQIEDEEAWGERFLTWLLAKDDFLTTQFFLCRQMSKSIPHHVKVDQAMHIRALAKAIADSVSLFMDIRSKIHGEPDATDIERVKSFRRRYRDKLTPEVEEKLATLEAELEAFYRELNVQHLKKYLATFPLNTPVGFQLRTALQMVDATNPGEHPEEDSAEQAPAANHDTNEDHGQTSVASRFQDLAHLLWVIREHIASPHAPDLRLAMLDLSNEVESILVRMAAAWQPTTLEALLEKDYALAEAAAGCGYVEIWEWQKLEPALYPLPRREQMSLAEYLDRIKTSRREVEWGAGMFRAVYNPVVSLFSTFEPLAGGFIDDGIRSSVLLPFGEVVGQLSDIATRFSGLSNEVLGITHQSAIHGLNPGIAVGTLEVVTALPEGAELSADKIYMLRSAPADLKPVAGIATVSERNLVSHVQLLARNLGIPNAVISLQNLEELLPFSGTRVFYAVSPRGRVILKPASEMTAEERALVEELEVKQTKIFVPTNEIDLTGTELRDLKSVRATDSGKICGPKAANLGQLK
;
A
#
# COMPACT_ATOMS: atom_id res chain seq x y z
N GLN A 1 2.13 8.43 17.81
CA GLN A 1 1.38 8.08 19.04
C GLN A 1 -0.07 8.54 18.94
N TYR A 2 -0.34 9.84 18.77
CA TYR A 2 -1.72 10.36 18.57
C TYR A 2 -2.55 9.54 17.56
N GLN A 3 -2.02 9.32 16.35
CA GLN A 3 -2.70 8.50 15.33
C GLN A 3 -2.94 7.04 15.73
N MET A 4 -1.99 6.43 16.45
CA MET A 4 -2.14 5.06 16.95
C MET A 4 -3.25 4.99 17.99
N GLU A 5 -3.33 5.99 18.87
CA GLU A 5 -4.41 6.08 19.85
C GLU A 5 -5.77 6.26 19.15
N LYS A 6 -5.87 7.12 18.14
CA LYS A 6 -7.08 7.29 17.33
C LYS A 6 -7.52 5.99 16.66
N TYR A 7 -6.59 5.26 16.06
CA TYR A 7 -6.86 3.94 15.51
C TYR A 7 -7.38 2.95 16.56
N LEU A 8 -6.69 2.83 17.70
CA LEU A 8 -7.11 1.94 18.79
C LEU A 8 -8.48 2.33 19.39
N GLN A 9 -8.78 3.62 19.42
CA GLN A 9 -10.11 4.13 19.78
C GLN A 9 -11.19 3.67 18.79
N ALA A 10 -10.88 3.63 17.49
CA ALA A 10 -11.80 3.19 16.45
C ALA A 10 -12.03 1.67 16.45
N VAL A 11 -10.97 0.86 16.63
CA VAL A 11 -11.07 -0.62 16.49
C VAL A 11 -11.48 -1.36 17.76
N ASP A 12 -11.18 -0.81 18.95
CA ASP A 12 -11.47 -1.47 20.23
C ASP A 12 -12.05 -0.49 21.25
N ASP A 13 -12.72 0.57 20.79
CA ASP A 13 -13.33 1.54 21.71
C ASP A 13 -12.31 2.16 22.70
N GLY A 14 -11.02 2.07 22.37
CA GLY A 14 -9.86 2.53 23.13
C GLY A 14 -9.85 2.02 24.57
N TRP A 15 -9.54 0.74 24.82
CA TRP A 15 -9.56 0.15 26.17
C TRP A 15 -8.86 1.01 27.25
N ILE A 16 -7.78 1.70 26.90
CA ILE A 16 -7.03 2.62 27.78
C ILE A 16 -7.90 3.82 28.21
N MET A 17 -8.67 4.40 27.28
CA MET A 17 -9.51 5.59 27.51
C MET A 17 -11.01 5.29 27.57
N ARG A 18 -11.42 4.01 27.58
CA ARG A 18 -12.81 3.57 27.44
C ARG A 18 -13.76 4.20 28.46
N ARG A 19 -13.28 4.49 29.67
CA ARG A 19 -14.05 5.17 30.72
C ARG A 19 -13.90 6.70 30.69
N ALA A 20 -12.74 7.20 30.27
CA ALA A 20 -12.43 8.63 30.26
C ALA A 20 -13.08 9.36 29.08
N ARG A 21 -13.21 8.70 27.91
CA ARG A 21 -13.75 9.29 26.67
C ARG A 21 -15.18 9.82 26.77
N TYR A 22 -15.97 9.27 27.69
CA TYR A 22 -17.36 9.69 27.95
C TYR A 22 -17.49 10.70 29.08
N TYR A 23 -16.38 11.03 29.76
CA TYR A 23 -16.40 12.02 30.82
C TYR A 23 -16.62 13.41 30.22
N ARG A 24 -17.57 14.15 30.77
CA ARG A 24 -17.94 15.49 30.28
C ARG A 24 -16.73 16.43 30.40
N GLY A 25 -16.26 16.94 29.27
CA GLY A 25 -15.07 17.80 29.18
C GLY A 25 -13.74 17.06 29.06
N ALA A 26 -13.73 15.72 28.87
CA ALA A 26 -12.48 14.99 28.64
C ALA A 26 -11.87 15.27 27.26
N VAL A 27 -12.70 15.48 26.25
CA VAL A 27 -12.30 15.92 24.91
C VAL A 27 -13.32 16.97 24.46
N GLN A 28 -12.84 18.16 24.09
CA GLN A 28 -13.65 19.22 23.48
C GLN A 28 -13.15 19.40 22.06
N ILE A 29 -14.01 19.11 21.09
CA ILE A 29 -13.60 19.10 19.68
C ILE A 29 -13.18 20.49 19.22
N GLU A 30 -13.74 21.54 19.79
CA GLU A 30 -13.38 22.93 19.48
C GLU A 30 -11.95 23.26 19.94
N ASP A 31 -11.54 22.75 21.12
CA ASP A 31 -10.18 22.92 21.63
C ASP A 31 -9.16 22.07 20.84
N GLU A 32 -9.56 20.86 20.45
CA GLU A 32 -8.77 19.98 19.59
C GLU A 32 -8.59 20.57 18.18
N GLU A 33 -9.64 21.14 17.58
CA GLU A 33 -9.60 21.82 16.28
C GLU A 33 -8.69 23.06 16.36
N ALA A 34 -8.83 23.88 17.41
CA ALA A 34 -7.98 25.06 17.61
C ALA A 34 -6.51 24.70 17.91
N TRP A 35 -6.26 23.59 18.62
CA TRP A 35 -4.91 23.07 18.81
C TRP A 35 -4.33 22.52 17.51
N GLY A 36 -5.11 21.73 16.78
CA GLY A 36 -4.70 21.07 15.55
C GLY A 36 -4.36 22.06 14.45
N GLU A 37 -5.17 23.10 14.26
CA GLU A 37 -4.89 24.20 13.33
C GLU A 37 -3.55 24.87 13.69
N ARG A 38 -3.36 25.30 14.94
CA ARG A 38 -2.09 25.91 15.38
C ARG A 38 -0.89 24.98 15.18
N PHE A 39 -1.05 23.70 15.51
CA PHE A 39 0.01 22.72 15.42
C PHE A 39 0.41 22.45 13.97
N LEU A 40 -0.56 22.24 13.09
CA LEU A 40 -0.32 21.97 11.67
C LEU A 40 0.25 23.21 10.96
N THR A 41 -0.29 24.41 11.19
CA THR A 41 0.26 25.66 10.65
C THR A 41 1.71 25.88 11.11
N TRP A 42 2.02 25.63 12.40
CA TRP A 42 3.40 25.69 12.90
C TRP A 42 4.33 24.67 12.23
N LEU A 43 3.84 23.44 12.03
CA LEU A 43 4.62 22.37 11.42
C LEU A 43 4.91 22.67 9.94
N LEU A 44 3.88 23.08 9.20
CA LEU A 44 3.93 23.34 7.76
C LEU A 44 4.69 24.63 7.42
N ALA A 45 5.01 25.47 8.41
CA ALA A 45 5.95 26.57 8.26
C ALA A 45 7.41 26.11 8.12
N LYS A 46 7.73 24.83 8.36
CA LYS A 46 9.10 24.29 8.31
C LYS A 46 9.34 23.57 6.98
N ASP A 47 9.97 24.27 6.04
CA ASP A 47 10.24 23.77 4.68
C ASP A 47 10.99 22.42 4.67
N ASP A 48 12.07 22.31 5.44
CA ASP A 48 12.87 21.08 5.52
C ASP A 48 12.07 19.89 6.04
N PHE A 49 11.19 20.12 7.01
CA PHE A 49 10.37 19.05 7.58
C PHE A 49 9.30 18.61 6.59
N LEU A 50 8.60 19.56 5.96
CA LEU A 50 7.58 19.25 4.96
C LEU A 50 8.14 18.48 3.76
N THR A 51 9.32 18.87 3.28
CA THR A 51 9.96 18.21 2.13
C THR A 51 10.44 16.80 2.45
N THR A 52 11.07 16.61 3.62
CA THR A 52 11.65 15.30 4.02
C THR A 52 10.67 14.35 4.70
N GLN A 53 9.56 14.86 5.24
CA GLN A 53 8.56 14.10 6.00
C GLN A 53 7.14 14.33 5.46
N PHE A 54 7.01 14.54 4.14
CA PHE A 54 5.73 14.85 3.51
C PHE A 54 4.65 13.83 3.83
N PHE A 55 4.96 12.53 3.68
CA PHE A 55 4.01 11.46 3.98
C PHE A 55 3.46 11.61 5.40
N LEU A 56 4.35 11.80 6.38
CA LEU A 56 3.97 11.98 7.78
C LEU A 56 3.12 13.25 7.98
N CYS A 57 3.49 14.37 7.34
CA CYS A 57 2.70 15.61 7.38
C CYS A 57 1.28 15.41 6.86
N ARG A 58 1.14 14.70 5.73
CA ARG A 58 -0.16 14.39 5.11
C ARG A 58 -0.99 13.44 5.97
N GLN A 59 -0.38 12.41 6.56
CA GLN A 59 -1.08 11.53 7.50
C GLN A 59 -1.51 12.28 8.78
N MET A 60 -0.72 13.25 9.23
CA MET A 60 -1.08 14.11 10.38
C MET A 60 -2.27 15.01 10.06
N SER A 61 -2.33 15.67 8.90
CA SER A 61 -3.52 16.45 8.54
C SER A 61 -4.76 15.56 8.39
N LYS A 62 -4.64 14.30 7.95
CA LYS A 62 -5.78 13.37 7.90
C LYS A 62 -6.38 13.04 9.28
N SER A 63 -5.58 13.08 10.33
CA SER A 63 -5.94 12.53 11.66
C SER A 63 -6.13 13.59 12.75
N ILE A 64 -5.42 14.72 12.65
CA ILE A 64 -5.54 15.82 13.60
C ILE A 64 -6.76 16.66 13.19
N PRO A 65 -7.74 16.88 14.06
CA PRO A 65 -8.87 17.75 13.74
C PRO A 65 -8.39 19.21 13.63
N HIS A 66 -8.78 19.92 12.58
CA HIS A 66 -8.38 21.31 12.33
C HIS A 66 -9.33 22.05 11.37
N HIS A 67 -10.47 21.45 11.05
CA HIS A 67 -11.51 22.04 10.21
C HIS A 67 -12.68 22.40 11.08
N VAL A 68 -12.94 23.69 11.25
CA VAL A 68 -14.22 24.15 11.79
C VAL A 68 -15.29 23.82 10.74
N LYS A 69 -15.91 22.64 10.80
CA LYS A 69 -17.06 22.29 9.96
C LYS A 69 -18.29 23.01 10.53
N VAL A 70 -18.52 24.25 10.09
CA VAL A 70 -19.42 25.18 10.79
C VAL A 70 -20.91 24.78 10.75
N ASP A 71 -21.46 24.13 9.71
CA ASP A 71 -22.92 24.00 9.62
C ASP A 71 -23.49 22.56 9.67
N GLN A 72 -23.21 21.69 8.69
CA GLN A 72 -23.81 20.34 8.66
C GLN A 72 -23.33 19.42 9.78
N ALA A 73 -22.03 19.44 10.11
CA ALA A 73 -21.50 18.63 11.21
C ALA A 73 -22.04 19.13 12.57
N MET A 74 -22.22 20.46 12.72
CA MET A 74 -22.86 21.04 13.89
C MET A 74 -24.33 20.63 13.99
N HIS A 75 -25.05 20.58 12.86
CA HIS A 75 -26.44 20.11 12.80
C HIS A 75 -26.56 18.62 13.14
N ILE A 76 -25.72 17.76 12.56
CA ILE A 76 -25.63 16.32 12.90
C ILE A 76 -25.35 16.12 14.39
N ARG A 77 -24.41 16.89 14.96
CA ARG A 77 -24.07 16.86 16.39
C ARG A 77 -25.25 17.34 17.26
N ALA A 78 -25.97 18.36 16.82
CA ALA A 78 -27.15 18.90 17.52
C ALA A 78 -28.33 17.90 17.49
N LEU A 79 -28.57 17.26 16.34
CA LEU A 79 -29.58 16.20 16.20
C LEU A 79 -29.25 14.99 17.07
N ALA A 80 -28.00 14.53 17.02
CA ALA A 80 -27.55 13.42 17.86
C ALA A 80 -27.70 13.73 19.35
N LYS A 81 -27.44 14.98 19.77
CA LYS A 81 -27.69 15.46 21.13
C LYS A 81 -29.18 15.43 21.49
N ALA A 82 -30.05 15.97 20.63
CA ALA A 82 -31.49 15.99 20.87
C ALA A 82 -32.09 14.58 21.00
N ILE A 83 -31.59 13.62 20.22
CA ILE A 83 -31.98 12.20 20.34
C ILE A 83 -31.51 11.61 21.67
N ALA A 84 -30.27 11.90 22.08
CA ALA A 84 -29.69 11.36 23.31
C ALA A 84 -30.34 11.95 24.59
N ASP A 85 -30.78 13.21 24.54
CA ASP A 85 -31.56 13.85 25.60
C ASP A 85 -32.93 13.17 25.76
N SER A 86 -33.52 12.63 24.69
CA SER A 86 -34.78 11.87 24.72
C SER A 86 -34.60 10.36 25.00
N VAL A 87 -33.48 9.77 24.59
CA VAL A 87 -33.18 8.34 24.73
C VAL A 87 -31.76 8.16 25.25
N SER A 88 -31.64 7.93 26.55
CA SER A 88 -30.34 7.79 27.23
C SER A 88 -29.46 6.66 26.68
N LEU A 89 -30.05 5.61 26.09
CA LEU A 89 -29.33 4.52 25.43
C LEU A 89 -28.61 4.96 24.15
N PHE A 90 -28.93 6.13 23.59
CA PHE A 90 -28.27 6.69 22.41
C PHE A 90 -27.01 7.51 22.76
N MET A 91 -26.71 7.69 24.05
CA MET A 91 -25.59 8.51 24.53
C MET A 91 -24.22 8.04 24.01
N ASP A 92 -24.02 6.75 23.83
CA ASP A 92 -22.75 6.19 23.32
C ASP A 92 -22.54 6.56 21.85
N ILE A 93 -23.59 6.40 21.03
CA ILE A 93 -23.60 6.78 19.61
C ILE A 93 -23.43 8.29 19.47
N ARG A 94 -24.15 9.08 20.28
CA ARG A 94 -24.02 10.54 20.30
C ARG A 94 -22.61 10.99 20.67
N SER A 95 -22.00 10.38 21.67
CA SER A 95 -20.65 10.74 22.11
C SER A 95 -19.63 10.44 21.02
N LYS A 96 -19.83 9.34 20.28
CA LYS A 96 -19.01 9.00 19.11
C LYS A 96 -19.20 9.98 17.95
N ILE A 97 -20.45 10.25 17.54
CA ILE A 97 -20.76 11.24 16.47
C ILE A 97 -20.22 12.63 16.83
N HIS A 98 -20.18 12.97 18.11
CA HIS A 98 -19.67 14.26 18.60
C HIS A 98 -18.14 14.34 18.58
N GLY A 99 -17.44 13.27 18.97
CA GLY A 99 -15.98 13.24 19.03
C GLY A 99 -15.31 12.93 17.69
N GLU A 100 -15.81 11.94 16.95
CA GLU A 100 -15.16 11.44 15.73
C GLU A 100 -16.18 10.76 14.79
N PRO A 101 -16.96 11.55 14.03
CA PRO A 101 -17.93 11.00 13.10
C PRO A 101 -17.24 10.29 11.93
N ASP A 102 -17.71 9.09 11.56
CA ASP A 102 -17.27 8.35 10.37
C ASP A 102 -18.46 7.68 9.64
N ALA A 103 -18.21 7.10 8.46
CA ALA A 103 -19.26 6.49 7.63
C ALA A 103 -19.93 5.27 8.30
N THR A 104 -19.27 4.61 9.25
CA THR A 104 -19.83 3.47 9.99
C THR A 104 -20.94 3.91 10.96
N ASP A 105 -21.05 5.21 11.24
CA ASP A 105 -22.14 5.77 12.04
C ASP A 105 -23.51 5.60 11.40
N ILE A 106 -23.58 5.56 10.06
CA ILE A 106 -24.82 5.27 9.33
C ILE A 106 -25.36 3.91 9.78
N GLU A 107 -24.53 2.87 9.77
CA GLU A 107 -24.94 1.53 10.19
C GLU A 107 -25.17 1.41 11.70
N ARG A 108 -24.44 2.17 12.54
CA ARG A 108 -24.70 2.23 13.98
C ARG A 108 -26.09 2.83 14.28
N VAL A 109 -26.45 3.93 13.61
CA VAL A 109 -27.77 4.58 13.75
C VAL A 109 -28.88 3.67 13.22
N LYS A 110 -28.70 3.04 12.03
CA LYS A 110 -29.63 2.05 11.49
C LYS A 110 -29.84 0.86 12.43
N SER A 111 -28.75 0.35 13.00
CA SER A 111 -28.79 -0.79 13.92
C SER A 111 -29.45 -0.42 15.25
N PHE A 112 -29.22 0.79 15.76
CA PHE A 112 -29.92 1.31 16.94
C PHE A 112 -31.43 1.41 16.69
N ARG A 113 -31.85 2.02 15.57
CA ARG A 113 -33.27 2.15 15.20
C ARG A 113 -33.95 0.79 15.07
N ARG A 114 -33.29 -0.19 14.43
CA ARG A 114 -33.79 -1.58 14.32
C ARG A 114 -33.92 -2.25 15.69
N ARG A 115 -32.92 -2.12 16.56
CA ARG A 115 -32.85 -2.83 17.85
C ARG A 115 -33.82 -2.27 18.89
N TYR A 116 -34.11 -0.97 18.85
CA TYR A 116 -34.93 -0.30 19.86
C TYR A 116 -36.28 0.20 19.36
N ARG A 117 -36.70 -0.18 18.14
CA ARG A 117 -37.95 0.23 17.48
C ARG A 117 -39.16 0.33 18.41
N ASP A 118 -39.40 -0.69 19.23
CA ASP A 118 -40.58 -0.75 20.12
C ASP A 118 -40.53 0.21 21.32
N LYS A 119 -39.38 0.84 21.56
CA LYS A 119 -39.12 1.77 22.66
C LYS A 119 -38.94 3.23 22.20
N LEU A 120 -39.06 3.49 20.90
CA LEU A 120 -38.89 4.82 20.32
C LEU A 120 -40.25 5.52 20.20
N THR A 121 -40.31 6.79 20.60
CA THR A 121 -41.49 7.63 20.32
C THR A 121 -41.47 8.05 18.85
N PRO A 122 -42.62 8.39 18.25
CA PRO A 122 -42.69 8.85 16.86
C PRO A 122 -41.76 10.04 16.58
N GLU A 123 -41.63 10.96 17.54
CA GLU A 123 -40.74 12.13 17.45
C GLU A 123 -39.25 11.74 17.42
N VAL A 124 -38.84 10.73 18.19
CA VAL A 124 -37.45 10.26 18.20
C VAL A 124 -37.16 9.42 16.94
N GLU A 125 -38.13 8.65 16.46
CA GLU A 125 -38.02 7.89 15.21
C GLU A 125 -37.80 8.83 14.01
N GLU A 126 -38.53 9.95 13.96
CA GLU A 126 -38.36 11.00 12.95
C GLU A 126 -36.95 11.62 13.04
N LYS A 127 -36.51 12.03 14.24
CA LYS A 127 -35.15 12.56 14.45
C LYS A 127 -34.06 11.55 14.06
N LEU A 128 -34.23 10.26 14.36
CA LEU A 128 -33.28 9.21 13.96
C LEU A 128 -33.25 9.01 12.44
N ALA A 129 -34.40 9.09 11.76
CA ALA A 129 -34.47 9.05 10.31
C ALA A 129 -33.81 10.27 9.65
N THR A 130 -34.03 11.47 10.20
CA THR A 130 -33.34 12.68 9.77
C THR A 130 -31.82 12.58 9.99
N LEU A 131 -31.38 12.10 11.15
CA LEU A 131 -29.96 11.90 11.43
C LEU A 131 -29.32 10.89 10.46
N GLU A 132 -30.00 9.78 10.16
CA GLU A 132 -29.55 8.81 9.16
C GLU A 132 -29.44 9.45 7.77
N ALA A 133 -30.47 10.19 7.33
CA ALA A 133 -30.46 10.86 6.04
C ALA A 133 -29.38 11.95 5.95
N GLU A 134 -29.13 12.68 7.03
CA GLU A 134 -28.06 13.69 7.08
C GLU A 134 -26.67 13.06 7.15
N LEU A 135 -26.48 11.95 7.87
CA LEU A 135 -25.23 11.19 7.83
C LEU A 135 -25.00 10.60 6.43
N GLU A 136 -26.04 10.02 5.83
CA GLU A 136 -25.98 9.54 4.45
C GLU A 136 -25.67 10.67 3.48
N ALA A 137 -26.31 11.84 3.59
CA ALA A 137 -26.03 13.00 2.77
C ALA A 137 -24.59 13.51 3.00
N PHE A 138 -24.16 13.68 4.25
CA PHE A 138 -22.82 14.12 4.61
C PHE A 138 -21.72 13.22 4.06
N TYR A 139 -21.94 11.90 4.03
CA TYR A 139 -21.00 10.94 3.45
C TYR A 139 -21.22 10.69 1.94
N ARG A 140 -22.40 11.01 1.38
CA ARG A 140 -22.71 10.98 -0.06
C ARG A 140 -22.24 12.25 -0.78
N GLU A 141 -22.14 13.37 -0.06
CA GLU A 141 -21.69 14.69 -0.54
C GLU A 141 -20.16 14.83 -0.62
N LEU A 142 -19.38 13.79 -0.29
CA LEU A 142 -17.97 13.68 -0.71
C LEU A 142 -17.86 13.31 -2.22
N ASN A 143 -18.67 13.99 -3.03
CA ASN A 143 -18.67 14.02 -4.48
C ASN A 143 -17.68 15.11 -4.93
N VAL A 144 -17.16 15.00 -6.15
CA VAL A 144 -16.25 15.97 -6.78
C VAL A 144 -16.72 17.42 -6.64
N GLN A 145 -18.03 17.65 -6.51
CA GLN A 145 -18.64 18.95 -6.22
C GLN A 145 -18.15 19.63 -4.93
N HIS A 146 -17.86 18.89 -3.87
CA HIS A 146 -17.34 19.46 -2.62
C HIS A 146 -15.98 20.14 -2.81
N LEU A 147 -15.21 19.74 -3.82
CA LEU A 147 -13.93 20.36 -4.11
C LEU A 147 -14.09 21.82 -4.59
N LYS A 148 -15.29 22.24 -5.02
CA LYS A 148 -15.59 23.64 -5.41
C LYS A 148 -15.28 24.64 -4.29
N LYS A 149 -15.38 24.25 -3.01
CA LYS A 149 -15.04 25.14 -1.87
C LYS A 149 -13.59 25.62 -1.90
N TYR A 150 -12.68 24.83 -2.49
CA TYR A 150 -11.26 25.17 -2.60
C TYR A 150 -10.97 26.14 -3.76
N LEU A 151 -11.90 26.38 -4.69
CA LEU A 151 -11.70 27.33 -5.80
C LEU A 151 -11.47 28.76 -5.34
N ALA A 152 -12.02 29.14 -4.18
CA ALA A 152 -11.76 30.46 -3.58
C ALA A 152 -10.34 30.54 -2.98
N THR A 153 -9.79 29.40 -2.54
CA THR A 153 -8.46 29.31 -1.90
C THR A 153 -7.34 29.17 -2.94
N PHE A 154 -7.62 28.49 -4.07
CA PHE A 154 -6.67 28.28 -5.16
C PHE A 154 -7.11 29.00 -6.44
N PRO A 155 -6.56 30.20 -6.70
CA PRO A 155 -6.87 30.94 -7.91
C PRO A 155 -6.42 30.22 -9.19
N LEU A 156 -7.13 30.48 -10.30
CA LEU A 156 -6.91 29.87 -11.62
C LEU A 156 -5.50 29.99 -12.20
N ASN A 157 -4.80 31.07 -11.85
CA ASN A 157 -3.45 31.34 -12.33
C ASN A 157 -2.40 30.53 -11.57
N THR A 158 -2.81 29.73 -10.58
CA THR A 158 -1.93 28.78 -9.89
C THR A 158 -2.08 27.38 -10.51
N PRO A 159 -1.01 26.57 -10.58
CA PRO A 159 -1.09 25.21 -11.11
C PRO A 159 -2.14 24.34 -10.41
N VAL A 160 -2.21 24.41 -9.08
CA VAL A 160 -3.24 23.70 -8.27
C VAL A 160 -4.65 24.18 -8.61
N GLY A 161 -4.88 25.49 -8.70
CA GLY A 161 -6.19 26.06 -9.01
C GLY A 161 -6.65 25.77 -10.45
N PHE A 162 -5.73 25.78 -11.41
CA PHE A 162 -5.99 25.36 -12.79
C PHE A 162 -6.42 23.89 -12.83
N GLN A 163 -5.61 22.98 -12.26
CA GLN A 163 -5.91 21.56 -12.30
C GLN A 163 -7.17 21.18 -11.51
N LEU A 164 -7.41 21.84 -10.38
CA LEU A 164 -8.66 21.70 -9.62
C LEU A 164 -9.87 22.05 -10.50
N ARG A 165 -9.79 23.12 -11.29
CA ARG A 165 -10.88 23.49 -12.19
C ARG A 165 -11.04 22.47 -13.32
N THR A 166 -9.96 21.98 -13.92
CA THR A 166 -10.01 20.93 -14.95
C THR A 166 -10.79 19.71 -14.45
N ALA A 167 -10.45 19.21 -13.25
CA ALA A 167 -11.13 18.08 -12.63
C ALA A 167 -12.64 18.35 -12.34
N LEU A 168 -13.03 19.62 -12.16
CA LEU A 168 -14.40 20.05 -11.87
C LEU A 168 -15.24 20.31 -13.13
N GLN A 169 -14.65 20.78 -14.24
CA GLN A 169 -15.37 21.20 -15.46
C GLN A 169 -16.07 20.05 -16.19
N MET A 170 -15.59 18.82 -16.03
CA MET A 170 -16.26 17.61 -16.53
C MET A 170 -17.62 17.32 -15.85
N VAL A 171 -18.08 18.16 -14.91
CA VAL A 171 -19.41 18.04 -14.28
C VAL A 171 -20.47 18.92 -14.96
N ASP A 172 -20.08 20.02 -15.60
CA ASP A 172 -21.05 20.94 -16.21
C ASP A 172 -21.47 20.51 -17.63
N ALA A 173 -20.67 19.66 -18.30
CA ALA A 173 -21.03 19.09 -19.60
C ALA A 173 -22.15 18.02 -19.53
N THR A 174 -22.56 17.59 -18.33
CA THR A 174 -23.65 16.62 -18.13
C THR A 174 -25.00 17.26 -17.78
N ASN A 175 -25.12 18.58 -17.81
CA ASN A 175 -26.39 19.30 -17.65
C ASN A 175 -26.68 20.11 -18.93
N PRO A 176 -27.57 19.66 -19.83
CA PRO A 176 -27.99 20.47 -20.97
C PRO A 176 -28.99 21.51 -20.45
N GLY A 177 -28.47 22.55 -19.82
CA GLY A 177 -29.26 23.66 -19.30
C GLY A 177 -28.39 24.89 -19.29
N GLU A 178 -28.66 25.79 -20.24
CA GLU A 178 -27.99 27.07 -20.50
C GLU A 178 -26.78 27.01 -21.47
N HIS A 179 -27.10 26.82 -22.76
CA HIS A 179 -26.35 27.49 -23.81
C HIS A 179 -27.04 28.84 -24.13
N PRO A 180 -26.30 29.94 -24.33
CA PRO A 180 -26.82 31.11 -25.03
C PRO A 180 -27.09 30.71 -26.48
N GLU A 181 -28.28 31.08 -26.96
CA GLU A 181 -28.74 30.92 -28.34
C GLU A 181 -27.71 31.46 -29.34
N GLU A 182 -27.33 30.64 -30.32
CA GLU A 182 -27.01 31.14 -31.66
C GLU A 182 -27.28 30.06 -32.71
N ASP A 183 -28.19 30.41 -33.62
CA ASP A 183 -28.71 29.63 -34.74
C ASP A 183 -27.62 29.14 -35.70
N SER A 184 -27.67 27.87 -36.11
CA SER A 184 -28.04 27.49 -37.48
C SER A 184 -27.92 25.98 -37.71
N ALA A 185 -28.94 25.45 -38.35
CA ALA A 185 -29.20 24.03 -38.57
C ALA A 185 -28.49 23.48 -39.80
N GLU A 186 -27.99 22.23 -39.71
CA GLU A 186 -28.00 21.30 -40.85
C GLU A 186 -28.06 19.85 -40.36
N GLN A 187 -29.01 19.09 -40.92
CA GLN A 187 -29.38 17.73 -40.56
C GLN A 187 -28.57 16.69 -41.36
N ALA A 188 -28.12 15.61 -40.71
CA ALA A 188 -27.85 14.31 -41.36
C ALA A 188 -27.76 13.17 -40.31
N PRO A 189 -27.94 11.87 -40.68
CA PRO A 189 -28.91 11.01 -40.02
C PRO A 189 -28.34 9.95 -39.08
N ALA A 190 -29.27 9.41 -38.27
CA ALA A 190 -29.10 8.38 -37.27
C ALA A 190 -28.41 7.10 -37.77
N ALA A 191 -27.43 6.62 -37.00
CA ALA A 191 -26.98 5.24 -37.00
C ALA A 191 -26.49 4.82 -35.60
N ASN A 192 -27.00 3.65 -35.19
CA ASN A 192 -26.48 2.71 -34.20
C ASN A 192 -26.71 2.98 -32.69
N HIS A 193 -27.66 2.19 -32.16
CA HIS A 193 -27.71 1.71 -30.79
C HIS A 193 -26.42 0.96 -30.44
N ASP A 194 -25.51 1.58 -29.67
CA ASP A 194 -24.58 0.86 -28.76
C ASP A 194 -23.80 1.76 -27.77
N THR A 195 -24.23 3.00 -27.50
CA THR A 195 -23.31 4.04 -26.97
C THR A 195 -23.48 4.45 -25.50
N ASN A 196 -24.51 4.01 -24.77
CA ASN A 196 -24.77 4.60 -23.44
C ASN A 196 -23.87 4.08 -22.30
N GLU A 197 -23.37 2.84 -22.34
CA GLU A 197 -22.48 2.32 -21.28
C GLU A 197 -21.03 2.79 -21.45
N ASP A 198 -20.55 2.91 -22.70
CA ASP A 198 -19.17 3.29 -23.03
C ASP A 198 -18.88 4.78 -22.76
N HIS A 199 -19.87 5.65 -22.98
CA HIS A 199 -19.78 7.07 -22.63
C HIS A 199 -19.68 7.31 -21.11
N GLY A 200 -20.35 6.47 -20.31
CA GLY A 200 -20.30 6.56 -18.84
C GLY A 200 -18.92 6.20 -18.28
N GLN A 201 -18.32 5.10 -18.75
CA GLN A 201 -16.98 4.68 -18.33
C GLN A 201 -15.88 5.65 -18.80
N THR A 202 -15.99 6.20 -20.01
CA THR A 202 -15.03 7.18 -20.55
C THR A 202 -15.03 8.47 -19.72
N SER A 203 -16.19 8.95 -19.29
CA SER A 203 -16.32 10.13 -18.41
C SER A 203 -15.72 9.88 -17.01
N VAL A 204 -15.94 8.69 -16.45
CA VAL A 204 -15.37 8.29 -15.15
C VAL A 204 -13.85 8.17 -15.22
N ALA A 205 -13.31 7.57 -16.29
CA ALA A 205 -11.88 7.40 -16.51
C ALA A 205 -11.14 8.74 -16.60
N SER A 206 -11.60 9.65 -17.46
CA SER A 206 -11.00 10.99 -17.61
C SER A 206 -11.00 11.75 -16.29
N ARG A 207 -12.11 11.71 -15.56
CA ARG A 207 -12.21 12.41 -14.26
C ARG A 207 -11.29 11.79 -13.21
N PHE A 208 -11.16 10.47 -13.20
CA PHE A 208 -10.22 9.78 -12.31
C PHE A 208 -8.79 10.22 -12.58
N GLN A 209 -8.40 10.28 -13.86
CA GLN A 209 -7.08 10.75 -14.29
C GLN A 209 -6.83 12.21 -13.88
N ASP A 210 -7.80 13.12 -14.08
CA ASP A 210 -7.65 14.52 -13.70
C ASP A 210 -7.45 14.72 -12.19
N LEU A 211 -8.14 13.91 -11.38
CA LEU A 211 -8.02 13.92 -9.91
C LEU A 211 -6.70 13.28 -9.44
N ALA A 212 -6.23 12.21 -10.09
CA ALA A 212 -4.92 11.63 -9.84
C ALA A 212 -3.82 12.64 -10.15
N HIS A 213 -3.90 13.31 -11.30
CA HIS A 213 -2.96 14.36 -11.67
C HIS A 213 -3.02 15.56 -10.72
N LEU A 214 -4.21 15.92 -10.21
CA LEU A 214 -4.33 16.96 -9.17
C LEU A 214 -3.54 16.63 -7.91
N LEU A 215 -3.52 15.36 -7.46
CA LEU A 215 -2.68 14.96 -6.32
C LEU A 215 -1.20 15.16 -6.61
N TRP A 216 -0.75 14.82 -7.81
CA TRP A 216 0.63 15.03 -8.23
C TRP A 216 0.98 16.51 -8.28
N VAL A 217 0.14 17.36 -8.90
CA VAL A 217 0.33 18.81 -8.95
C VAL A 217 0.41 19.41 -7.54
N ILE A 218 -0.43 18.97 -6.60
CA ILE A 218 -0.34 19.39 -5.20
C ILE A 218 1.01 18.99 -4.60
N ARG A 219 1.44 17.74 -4.80
CA ARG A 219 2.71 17.21 -4.28
C ARG A 219 3.92 18.02 -4.77
N GLU A 220 3.95 18.41 -6.03
CA GLU A 220 5.04 19.21 -6.60
C GLU A 220 5.06 20.64 -6.05
N HIS A 221 3.89 21.26 -5.88
CA HIS A 221 3.81 22.68 -5.55
C HIS A 221 3.83 22.97 -4.05
N ILE A 222 3.45 22.02 -3.20
CA ILE A 222 3.39 22.23 -1.75
C ILE A 222 4.76 22.57 -1.13
N ALA A 223 5.85 22.07 -1.73
CA ALA A 223 7.22 22.36 -1.31
C ALA A 223 7.68 23.78 -1.66
N SER A 224 6.95 24.50 -2.52
CA SER A 224 7.26 25.89 -2.85
C SER A 224 6.99 26.83 -1.67
N PRO A 225 7.62 28.03 -1.62
CA PRO A 225 7.37 29.01 -0.58
C PRO A 225 5.91 29.48 -0.61
N HIS A 226 5.13 29.05 0.38
CA HIS A 226 3.72 29.36 0.55
C HIS A 226 3.44 29.70 2.01
N ALA A 227 2.36 30.45 2.27
CA ALA A 227 1.86 30.63 3.62
C ALA A 227 1.48 29.25 4.21
N PRO A 228 1.74 28.98 5.50
CA PRO A 228 1.46 27.66 6.07
C PRO A 228 -0.02 27.27 5.99
N ASP A 229 -0.95 28.23 6.09
CA ASP A 229 -2.39 27.99 5.93
C ASP A 229 -2.75 27.51 4.51
N LEU A 230 -2.05 28.04 3.49
CA LEU A 230 -2.22 27.59 2.11
C LEU A 230 -1.69 26.16 1.92
N ARG A 231 -0.59 25.81 2.58
CA ARG A 231 -0.05 24.44 2.58
C ARG A 231 -0.98 23.47 3.30
N LEU A 232 -1.61 23.90 4.39
CA LEU A 232 -2.62 23.10 5.09
C LEU A 232 -3.81 22.83 4.17
N ALA A 233 -4.35 23.86 3.54
CA ALA A 233 -5.43 23.72 2.57
C ALA A 233 -5.07 22.80 1.37
N MET A 234 -3.79 22.79 0.94
CA MET A 234 -3.31 21.85 -0.09
C MET A 234 -3.34 20.40 0.40
N LEU A 235 -2.90 20.14 1.64
CA LEU A 235 -2.98 18.80 2.23
C LEU A 235 -4.43 18.34 2.42
N ASP A 236 -5.33 19.26 2.77
CA ASP A 236 -6.75 18.95 2.93
C ASP A 236 -7.42 18.61 1.61
N LEU A 237 -7.16 19.42 0.58
CA LEU A 237 -7.57 19.12 -0.78
C LEU A 237 -7.02 17.76 -1.21
N SER A 238 -5.73 17.48 -0.96
CA SER A 238 -5.09 16.21 -1.29
C SER A 238 -5.75 15.01 -0.59
N ASN A 239 -6.09 15.13 0.70
CA ASN A 239 -6.76 14.08 1.46
C ASN A 239 -8.19 13.83 0.96
N GLU A 240 -8.92 14.91 0.63
CA GLU A 240 -10.30 14.82 0.12
C GLU A 240 -10.34 14.22 -1.30
N VAL A 241 -9.38 14.59 -2.16
CA VAL A 241 -9.22 14.01 -3.50
C VAL A 241 -8.90 12.52 -3.44
N GLU A 242 -7.98 12.08 -2.58
CA GLU A 242 -7.68 10.64 -2.43
C GLU A 242 -8.93 9.86 -1.99
N SER A 243 -9.68 10.40 -1.02
CA SER A 243 -10.92 9.79 -0.54
C SER A 243 -11.94 9.60 -1.69
N ILE A 244 -12.04 10.59 -2.59
CA ILE A 244 -12.87 10.50 -3.80
C ILE A 244 -12.34 9.43 -4.75
N LEU A 245 -11.02 9.40 -5.02
CA LEU A 245 -10.39 8.42 -5.91
C LEU A 245 -10.61 6.99 -5.43
N VAL A 246 -10.44 6.69 -4.14
CA VAL A 246 -10.69 5.34 -3.59
C VAL A 246 -12.12 4.87 -3.88
N ARG A 247 -13.12 5.75 -3.76
CA ARG A 247 -14.51 5.42 -4.12
C ARG A 247 -14.72 5.29 -5.63
N MET A 248 -14.14 6.20 -6.42
CA MET A 248 -14.26 6.18 -7.88
C MET A 248 -13.55 4.97 -8.51
N ALA A 249 -12.50 4.45 -7.87
CA ALA A 249 -11.76 3.28 -8.35
C ALA A 249 -12.67 2.03 -8.44
N ALA A 250 -13.66 1.90 -7.56
CA ALA A 250 -14.65 0.83 -7.61
C ALA A 250 -15.67 1.02 -8.75
N ALA A 251 -15.96 2.26 -9.14
CA ALA A 251 -16.89 2.59 -10.22
C ALA A 251 -16.25 2.45 -11.62
N TRP A 252 -14.96 2.75 -11.76
CA TRP A 252 -14.24 2.54 -13.01
C TRP A 252 -13.93 1.06 -13.19
N GLN A 253 -14.60 0.40 -14.14
CA GLN A 253 -14.45 -1.04 -14.42
C GLN A 253 -13.94 -1.23 -15.86
N PRO A 254 -12.60 -1.20 -16.07
CA PRO A 254 -12.01 -1.39 -17.39
C PRO A 254 -12.40 -2.72 -18.03
N THR A 255 -12.84 -2.68 -19.28
CA THR A 255 -13.15 -3.89 -20.09
C THR A 255 -12.03 -4.24 -21.07
N THR A 256 -11.12 -3.30 -21.34
CA THR A 256 -9.99 -3.47 -22.25
C THR A 256 -8.66 -3.43 -21.48
N LEU A 257 -7.62 -4.06 -22.05
CA LEU A 257 -6.27 -3.98 -21.48
C LEU A 257 -5.74 -2.55 -21.46
N GLU A 258 -6.05 -1.75 -22.50
CA GLU A 258 -5.67 -0.33 -22.58
C GLU A 258 -6.25 0.45 -21.40
N ALA A 259 -7.56 0.36 -21.17
CA ALA A 259 -8.21 1.06 -20.06
C ALA A 259 -7.70 0.56 -18.69
N LEU A 260 -7.33 -0.71 -18.57
CA LEU A 260 -6.74 -1.25 -17.34
C LEU A 260 -5.33 -0.69 -17.10
N LEU A 261 -4.52 -0.54 -18.15
CA LEU A 261 -3.18 0.07 -18.08
C LEU A 261 -3.23 1.59 -17.83
N GLU A 262 -4.28 2.27 -18.30
CA GLU A 262 -4.57 3.66 -17.97
C GLU A 262 -4.96 3.81 -16.49
N LYS A 263 -5.80 2.91 -15.99
CA LYS A 263 -6.17 2.87 -14.56
C LYS A 263 -4.97 2.59 -13.67
N ASP A 264 -4.09 1.67 -14.07
CA ASP A 264 -2.82 1.39 -13.41
C ASP A 264 -1.95 2.64 -13.29
N TYR A 265 -1.75 3.37 -14.40
CA TYR A 265 -0.98 4.62 -14.40
C TYR A 265 -1.61 5.69 -13.51
N ALA A 266 -2.92 5.91 -13.59
CA ALA A 266 -3.59 6.93 -12.78
C ALA A 266 -3.51 6.60 -11.27
N LEU A 267 -3.59 5.32 -10.89
CA LEU A 267 -3.42 4.89 -9.50
C LEU A 267 -1.97 5.05 -9.02
N ALA A 268 -0.99 4.77 -9.90
CA ALA A 268 0.42 5.01 -9.64
C ALA A 268 0.72 6.51 -9.40
N GLU A 269 0.26 7.38 -10.30
CA GLU A 269 0.39 8.83 -10.16
C GLU A 269 -0.29 9.35 -8.88
N ALA A 270 -1.50 8.85 -8.58
CA ALA A 270 -2.19 9.18 -7.34
C ALA A 270 -1.40 8.72 -6.11
N ALA A 271 -0.76 7.55 -6.15
CA ALA A 271 0.04 7.03 -5.05
C ALA A 271 1.30 7.88 -4.81
N ALA A 272 1.99 8.30 -5.89
CA ALA A 272 3.09 9.26 -5.83
C ALA A 272 2.63 10.63 -5.29
N GLY A 273 1.49 11.14 -5.74
CA GLY A 273 0.90 12.39 -5.26
C GLY A 273 0.51 12.34 -3.78
N CYS A 274 0.09 11.18 -3.27
CA CYS A 274 -0.17 10.95 -1.85
C CYS A 274 1.12 10.80 -1.01
N GLY A 275 2.28 10.70 -1.65
CA GLY A 275 3.57 10.49 -0.98
C GLY A 275 3.78 9.08 -0.46
N TYR A 276 3.12 8.07 -1.04
CA TYR A 276 3.42 6.67 -0.73
C TYR A 276 4.79 6.25 -1.28
N VAL A 277 5.25 6.92 -2.33
CA VAL A 277 6.63 6.86 -2.82
C VAL A 277 7.23 8.27 -2.83
N GLU A 278 8.56 8.35 -2.80
CA GLU A 278 9.26 9.63 -2.90
C GLU A 278 9.23 10.18 -4.33
N ILE A 279 9.36 11.51 -4.46
CA ILE A 279 9.33 12.20 -5.76
C ILE A 279 10.36 11.60 -6.73
N TRP A 280 11.56 11.32 -6.25
CA TRP A 280 12.62 10.75 -7.08
C TRP A 280 12.35 9.29 -7.47
N GLU A 281 11.62 8.53 -6.65
CA GLU A 281 11.20 7.16 -6.96
C GLU A 281 10.19 7.19 -8.11
N TRP A 282 9.15 8.04 -7.99
CA TRP A 282 8.17 8.25 -9.04
C TRP A 282 8.81 8.68 -10.36
N GLN A 283 9.70 9.67 -10.33
CA GLN A 283 10.42 10.13 -11.53
C GLN A 283 11.26 9.03 -12.23
N LYS A 284 11.59 7.95 -11.52
CA LYS A 284 12.26 6.77 -12.10
C LYS A 284 11.29 5.73 -12.64
N LEU A 285 10.11 5.60 -12.03
CA LEU A 285 9.08 4.62 -12.39
C LEU A 285 8.18 5.12 -13.53
N GLU A 286 7.78 6.38 -13.48
CA GLU A 286 6.79 7.00 -14.39
C GLU A 286 7.08 6.73 -15.87
N PRO A 287 8.31 6.86 -16.41
CA PRO A 287 8.54 6.64 -17.84
C PRO A 287 8.18 5.23 -18.33
N ALA A 288 8.26 4.21 -17.46
CA ALA A 288 7.86 2.84 -17.78
C ALA A 288 6.33 2.61 -17.64
N LEU A 289 5.68 3.43 -16.81
CA LEU A 289 4.25 3.38 -16.55
C LEU A 289 3.44 4.37 -17.40
N TYR A 290 4.08 5.32 -18.08
CA TYR A 290 3.38 6.34 -18.84
C TYR A 290 2.46 5.70 -19.90
N PRO A 291 1.22 6.19 -20.11
CA PRO A 291 0.33 5.67 -21.14
C PRO A 291 0.99 5.84 -22.52
N LEU A 292 1.26 4.73 -23.20
CA LEU A 292 1.81 4.78 -24.55
C LEU A 292 0.75 5.31 -25.52
N PRO A 293 1.15 5.99 -26.62
CA PRO A 293 0.23 6.31 -27.71
C PRO A 293 -0.54 5.06 -28.14
N ARG A 294 -1.81 5.20 -28.52
CA ARG A 294 -2.65 4.08 -28.98
C ARG A 294 -1.88 3.16 -29.92
N ARG A 295 -1.63 1.94 -29.46
CA ARG A 295 -0.97 0.86 -30.20
C ARG A 295 -1.87 -0.34 -30.19
N GLU A 296 -2.05 -0.96 -31.35
CA GLU A 296 -2.85 -2.19 -31.48
C GLU A 296 -2.17 -3.40 -30.80
N GLN A 297 -0.85 -3.35 -30.56
CA GLN A 297 -0.08 -4.48 -30.06
C GLN A 297 1.02 -4.01 -29.08
N MET A 298 1.26 -4.82 -28.05
CA MET A 298 2.33 -4.67 -27.06
C MET A 298 3.08 -6.00 -26.95
N SER A 299 4.41 -5.95 -26.82
CA SER A 299 5.18 -7.18 -26.62
C SER A 299 4.97 -7.73 -25.20
N LEU A 300 4.99 -9.07 -25.04
CA LEU A 300 4.89 -9.69 -23.72
C LEU A 300 6.02 -9.23 -22.77
N ALA A 301 7.22 -8.96 -23.29
CA ALA A 301 8.34 -8.50 -22.49
C ALA A 301 8.10 -7.09 -21.92
N GLU A 302 7.61 -6.17 -22.75
CA GLU A 302 7.23 -4.81 -22.34
C GLU A 302 6.09 -4.85 -21.32
N TYR A 303 5.08 -5.70 -21.55
CA TYR A 303 3.97 -5.88 -20.63
C TYR A 303 4.42 -6.39 -19.24
N LEU A 304 5.29 -7.40 -19.21
CA LEU A 304 5.83 -7.94 -17.97
C LEU A 304 6.70 -6.93 -17.21
N ASP A 305 7.49 -6.12 -17.92
CA ASP A 305 8.31 -5.08 -17.29
C ASP A 305 7.46 -3.96 -16.67
N ARG A 306 6.36 -3.59 -17.34
CA ARG A 306 5.38 -2.65 -16.81
C ARG A 306 4.71 -3.16 -15.54
N ILE A 307 4.19 -4.40 -15.53
CA ILE A 307 3.58 -5.02 -14.33
C ILE A 307 4.57 -5.07 -13.18
N LYS A 308 5.82 -5.45 -13.46
CA LYS A 308 6.88 -5.48 -12.46
C LYS A 308 7.14 -4.10 -11.86
N THR A 309 7.06 -3.05 -12.68
CA THR A 309 7.23 -1.66 -12.24
C THR A 309 6.07 -1.23 -11.35
N SER A 310 4.82 -1.44 -11.76
CA SER A 310 3.63 -1.10 -10.96
C SER A 310 3.60 -1.85 -9.63
N ARG A 311 3.96 -3.14 -9.65
CA ARG A 311 4.07 -3.97 -8.43
C ARG A 311 5.09 -3.41 -7.44
N ARG A 312 6.27 -3.02 -7.93
CA ARG A 312 7.31 -2.42 -7.08
C ARG A 312 6.82 -1.15 -6.41
N GLU A 313 6.06 -0.34 -7.14
CA GLU A 313 5.49 0.89 -6.57
C GLU A 313 4.48 0.60 -5.46
N VAL A 314 3.57 -0.38 -5.64
CA VAL A 314 2.66 -0.83 -4.58
C VAL A 314 3.44 -1.32 -3.36
N GLU A 315 4.50 -2.10 -3.58
CA GLU A 315 5.37 -2.63 -2.51
C GLU A 315 6.10 -1.52 -1.77
N TRP A 316 6.65 -0.53 -2.48
CA TRP A 316 7.30 0.64 -1.88
C TRP A 316 6.30 1.51 -1.13
N GLY A 317 5.09 1.70 -1.69
CA GLY A 317 3.98 2.39 -1.05
C GLY A 317 3.56 1.76 0.28
N ALA A 318 3.39 0.44 0.32
CA ALA A 318 3.15 -0.30 1.56
C ALA A 318 4.37 -0.23 2.50
N GLY A 319 5.58 -0.21 1.93
CA GLY A 319 6.84 -0.04 2.64
C GLY A 319 6.96 1.30 3.36
N MET A 320 6.43 2.38 2.80
CA MET A 320 6.45 3.72 3.40
C MET A 320 5.72 3.77 4.74
N PHE A 321 4.53 3.15 4.83
CA PHE A 321 3.83 3.00 6.10
C PHE A 321 4.68 2.27 7.14
N ARG A 322 5.36 1.20 6.74
CA ARG A 322 6.24 0.45 7.66
C ARG A 322 7.44 1.30 8.08
N ALA A 323 8.07 2.01 7.15
CA ALA A 323 9.21 2.87 7.44
C ALA A 323 8.86 3.93 8.50
N VAL A 324 7.69 4.55 8.38
CA VAL A 324 7.26 5.64 9.27
C VAL A 324 6.64 5.15 10.58
N TYR A 325 5.80 4.10 10.54
CA TYR A 325 5.00 3.70 11.70
C TYR A 325 5.49 2.46 12.44
N ASN A 326 6.31 1.60 11.83
CA ASN A 326 6.69 0.34 12.45
C ASN A 326 7.37 0.49 13.83
N PRO A 327 8.21 1.52 14.10
CA PRO A 327 8.74 1.72 15.46
C PRO A 327 7.65 1.93 16.51
N VAL A 328 6.62 2.72 16.18
CA VAL A 328 5.50 3.01 17.10
C VAL A 328 4.57 1.82 17.23
N VAL A 329 4.25 1.16 16.12
CA VAL A 329 3.45 -0.07 16.08
C VAL A 329 4.10 -1.13 16.95
N SER A 330 5.41 -1.38 16.76
CA SER A 330 6.16 -2.39 17.52
C SER A 330 6.15 -2.09 19.02
N LEU A 331 6.30 -0.82 19.41
CA LEU A 331 6.22 -0.40 20.80
C LEU A 331 4.84 -0.71 21.40
N PHE A 332 3.76 -0.33 20.71
CA PHE A 332 2.39 -0.55 21.19
C PHE A 332 2.01 -2.03 21.20
N SER A 333 2.45 -2.81 20.20
CA SER A 333 2.19 -4.25 20.12
C SER A 333 2.74 -5.06 21.30
N THR A 334 3.65 -4.50 22.11
CA THR A 334 4.13 -5.16 23.35
C THR A 334 3.06 -5.27 24.44
N PHE A 335 2.07 -4.37 24.44
CA PHE A 335 1.00 -4.32 25.44
C PHE A 335 -0.41 -4.25 24.85
N GLU A 336 -0.55 -3.94 23.57
CA GLU A 336 -1.82 -3.91 22.84
C GLU A 336 -1.69 -4.62 21.47
N PRO A 337 -2.06 -5.90 21.36
CA PRO A 337 -1.92 -6.69 20.13
C PRO A 337 -2.64 -6.09 18.90
N LEU A 338 -3.76 -5.37 19.08
CA LEU A 338 -4.51 -4.78 17.96
C LEU A 338 -3.74 -3.67 17.25
N ALA A 339 -2.72 -3.08 17.90
CA ALA A 339 -1.83 -2.11 17.27
C ALA A 339 -1.15 -2.66 16.00
N GLY A 340 -0.98 -3.99 15.91
CA GLY A 340 -0.42 -4.65 14.72
C GLY A 340 -1.26 -4.46 13.44
N GLY A 341 -2.56 -4.14 13.57
CA GLY A 341 -3.45 -3.87 12.44
C GLY A 341 -3.35 -2.45 11.85
N PHE A 342 -2.68 -1.51 12.54
CA PHE A 342 -2.64 -0.09 12.15
C PHE A 342 -2.12 0.14 10.72
N ILE A 343 -1.03 -0.54 10.35
CA ILE A 343 -0.42 -0.37 9.02
C ILE A 343 -1.35 -0.93 7.93
N ASP A 344 -1.96 -2.08 8.18
CA ASP A 344 -2.88 -2.74 7.23
C ASP A 344 -4.15 -1.90 7.01
N ASP A 345 -4.69 -1.30 8.08
CA ASP A 345 -5.81 -0.35 8.00
C ASP A 345 -5.45 0.91 7.19
N GLY A 346 -4.26 1.49 7.42
CA GLY A 346 -3.75 2.62 6.65
C GLY A 346 -3.62 2.32 5.15
N ILE A 347 -3.09 1.14 4.80
CA ILE A 347 -2.96 0.70 3.40
C ILE A 347 -4.33 0.47 2.77
N ARG A 348 -5.24 -0.24 3.46
CA ARG A 348 -6.59 -0.56 2.95
C ARG A 348 -7.47 0.67 2.75
N SER A 349 -7.25 1.73 3.52
CA SER A 349 -8.00 2.99 3.42
C SER A 349 -7.39 4.01 2.45
N SER A 350 -6.45 3.58 1.60
CA SER A 350 -5.72 4.41 0.64
C SER A 350 -5.92 3.95 -0.81
N VAL A 351 -5.41 4.73 -1.77
CA VAL A 351 -5.35 4.33 -3.19
C VAL A 351 -4.46 3.11 -3.45
N LEU A 352 -3.61 2.70 -2.50
CA LEU A 352 -2.76 1.50 -2.63
C LEU A 352 -3.58 0.21 -2.74
N LEU A 353 -4.76 0.14 -2.12
CA LEU A 353 -5.63 -1.04 -2.22
C LEU A 353 -6.14 -1.26 -3.66
N PRO A 354 -6.88 -0.31 -4.27
CA PRO A 354 -7.29 -0.47 -5.66
C PRO A 354 -6.10 -0.55 -6.63
N PHE A 355 -4.95 0.06 -6.31
CA PHE A 355 -3.74 -0.08 -7.11
C PHE A 355 -3.23 -1.53 -7.10
N GLY A 356 -3.10 -2.14 -5.92
CA GLY A 356 -2.72 -3.55 -5.79
C GLY A 356 -3.69 -4.51 -6.48
N GLU A 357 -5.00 -4.22 -6.45
CA GLU A 357 -6.02 -4.99 -7.18
C GLU A 357 -5.82 -4.94 -8.70
N VAL A 358 -5.56 -3.75 -9.26
CA VAL A 358 -5.28 -3.57 -10.70
C VAL A 358 -3.99 -4.30 -11.10
N VAL A 359 -2.93 -4.20 -10.31
CA VAL A 359 -1.68 -4.95 -10.54
C VAL A 359 -1.92 -6.47 -10.51
N GLY A 360 -2.80 -6.94 -9.62
CA GLY A 360 -3.25 -8.33 -9.58
C GLY A 360 -3.94 -8.76 -10.87
N GLN A 361 -4.91 -7.97 -11.35
CA GLN A 361 -5.61 -8.23 -12.61
C GLN A 361 -4.66 -8.28 -13.82
N LEU A 362 -3.71 -7.34 -13.90
CA LEU A 362 -2.69 -7.34 -14.95
C LEU A 362 -1.79 -8.59 -14.87
N SER A 363 -1.44 -9.00 -13.66
CA SER A 363 -0.64 -10.22 -13.45
C SER A 363 -1.39 -11.50 -13.87
N ASP A 364 -2.69 -11.56 -13.63
CA ASP A 364 -3.54 -12.68 -14.08
C ASP A 364 -3.61 -12.75 -15.61
N ILE A 365 -3.73 -11.59 -16.29
CA ILE A 365 -3.66 -11.51 -17.76
C ILE A 365 -2.29 -12.00 -18.25
N ALA A 366 -1.19 -11.54 -17.66
CA ALA A 366 0.17 -11.97 -18.03
C ALA A 366 0.34 -13.49 -17.90
N THR A 367 -0.25 -14.10 -16.88
CA THR A 367 -0.19 -15.55 -16.64
C THR A 367 -0.87 -16.33 -17.77
N ARG A 368 -1.99 -15.83 -18.32
CA ARG A 368 -2.70 -16.47 -19.44
C ARG A 368 -1.87 -16.50 -20.73
N PHE A 369 -1.10 -15.45 -21.00
CA PHE A 369 -0.32 -15.31 -22.25
C PHE A 369 1.11 -15.86 -22.16
N SER A 370 1.70 -15.88 -20.97
CA SER A 370 3.10 -16.28 -20.78
C SER A 370 3.29 -17.78 -20.57
N GLY A 371 2.23 -18.53 -20.25
CA GLY A 371 2.34 -19.92 -19.79
C GLY A 371 3.16 -20.06 -18.50
N LEU A 372 3.46 -18.95 -17.81
CA LEU A 372 4.20 -18.90 -16.54
C LEU A 372 3.26 -19.10 -15.36
N SER A 373 2.31 -20.04 -15.46
CA SER A 373 1.54 -20.41 -14.28
C SER A 373 2.47 -21.01 -13.25
N ASN A 374 2.40 -20.48 -12.04
CA ASN A 374 2.95 -21.18 -10.88
C ASN A 374 2.28 -22.56 -10.78
N GLU A 375 3.04 -23.51 -10.26
CA GLU A 375 2.57 -24.87 -10.06
C GLU A 375 2.97 -25.29 -8.66
N VAL A 376 2.13 -24.95 -7.69
CA VAL A 376 2.45 -25.05 -6.26
C VAL A 376 1.42 -25.94 -5.58
N LEU A 377 1.71 -27.25 -5.50
CA LEU A 377 0.95 -28.27 -4.75
C LEU A 377 -0.59 -28.21 -4.90
N GLY A 378 -1.09 -27.68 -6.03
CA GLY A 378 -2.52 -27.53 -6.28
C GLY A 378 -3.25 -26.48 -5.42
N ILE A 379 -2.52 -25.60 -4.72
CA ILE A 379 -3.14 -24.54 -3.91
C ILE A 379 -3.84 -23.50 -4.78
N THR A 380 -4.77 -22.74 -4.21
CA THR A 380 -5.47 -21.66 -4.91
C THR A 380 -4.65 -20.35 -4.87
N HIS A 381 -5.07 -19.34 -5.65
CA HIS A 381 -4.44 -18.00 -5.66
C HIS A 381 -2.92 -18.02 -5.92
N GLN A 382 -2.46 -18.90 -6.81
CA GLN A 382 -1.03 -19.02 -7.11
C GLN A 382 -0.47 -17.79 -7.83
N SER A 383 -1.29 -16.90 -8.40
CA SER A 383 -0.85 -15.65 -9.02
C SER A 383 -0.23 -14.65 -8.03
N ALA A 384 -0.52 -14.81 -6.73
CA ALA A 384 0.13 -14.05 -5.65
C ALA A 384 1.57 -14.50 -5.35
N ILE A 385 1.99 -15.66 -5.87
CA ILE A 385 3.33 -16.21 -5.65
C ILE A 385 4.31 -15.60 -6.66
N HIS A 386 5.44 -15.10 -6.17
CA HIS A 386 6.44 -14.49 -7.03
C HIS A 386 7.85 -14.97 -6.71
N GLY A 387 8.53 -15.54 -7.70
CA GLY A 387 9.93 -15.92 -7.58
C GLY A 387 10.86 -14.71 -7.54
N LEU A 388 11.72 -14.64 -6.53
CA LEU A 388 12.72 -13.58 -6.32
C LEU A 388 14.09 -13.99 -6.85
N ASN A 389 14.64 -15.08 -6.30
CA ASN A 389 15.95 -15.60 -6.70
C ASN A 389 15.75 -16.93 -7.42
N PRO A 390 16.25 -17.07 -8.66
CA PRO A 390 16.17 -18.33 -9.36
C PRO A 390 17.05 -19.38 -8.70
N GLY A 391 16.59 -20.62 -8.71
CA GLY A 391 17.28 -21.74 -8.10
C GLY A 391 16.44 -23.00 -8.17
N ILE A 392 17.06 -24.14 -7.85
CA ILE A 392 16.40 -25.44 -7.80
C ILE A 392 16.88 -26.14 -6.52
N ALA A 393 15.95 -26.75 -5.79
CA ALA A 393 16.25 -27.48 -4.57
C ALA A 393 15.28 -28.66 -4.38
N VAL A 394 15.76 -29.69 -3.70
CA VAL A 394 14.93 -30.78 -3.17
C VAL A 394 15.18 -30.85 -1.68
N GLY A 395 14.10 -30.88 -0.89
CA GLY A 395 14.19 -30.86 0.56
C GLY A 395 12.87 -31.20 1.22
N THR A 396 12.88 -31.31 2.54
CA THR A 396 11.64 -31.44 3.32
C THR A 396 11.01 -30.06 3.48
N LEU A 397 9.74 -29.93 3.12
CA LEU A 397 8.95 -28.71 3.27
C LEU A 397 8.65 -28.46 4.75
N GLU A 398 8.93 -27.27 5.25
CA GLU A 398 8.55 -26.83 6.61
C GLU A 398 7.76 -25.52 6.49
N VAL A 399 6.49 -25.56 6.89
CA VAL A 399 5.62 -24.40 6.88
C VAL A 399 5.49 -23.88 8.30
N VAL A 400 6.02 -22.67 8.55
CA VAL A 400 6.11 -22.11 9.90
C VAL A 400 5.44 -20.74 9.96
N THR A 401 4.35 -20.67 10.73
CA THR A 401 3.56 -19.45 10.94
C THR A 401 4.17 -18.51 11.99
N ALA A 402 4.92 -19.06 12.95
CA ALA A 402 5.70 -18.32 13.93
C ALA A 402 6.98 -19.10 14.30
N LEU A 403 8.15 -18.51 14.05
CA LEU A 403 9.43 -19.06 14.49
C LEU A 403 9.74 -18.54 15.91
N PRO A 404 10.01 -19.42 16.90
CA PRO A 404 10.58 -19.01 18.17
C PRO A 404 11.94 -18.30 17.96
N GLU A 405 12.25 -17.30 18.78
CA GLU A 405 13.59 -16.71 18.78
C GLU A 405 14.65 -17.79 19.05
N GLY A 406 15.62 -17.92 18.15
CA GLY A 406 16.72 -18.89 18.25
C GLY A 406 16.45 -20.28 17.65
N ALA A 407 15.34 -20.48 16.93
CA ALA A 407 15.10 -21.73 16.22
C ALA A 407 16.17 -22.00 15.13
N GLU A 408 16.86 -23.14 15.21
CA GLU A 408 17.85 -23.53 14.21
C GLU A 408 17.17 -24.07 12.95
N LEU A 409 17.50 -23.46 11.81
CA LEU A 409 17.05 -23.91 10.49
C LEU A 409 18.07 -24.87 9.88
N SER A 410 17.57 -25.91 9.21
CA SER A 410 18.38 -26.97 8.60
C SER A 410 18.67 -26.66 7.13
N ALA A 411 19.88 -26.99 6.68
CA ALA A 411 20.35 -26.68 5.34
C ALA A 411 19.68 -27.51 4.24
N ASP A 412 19.07 -28.65 4.58
CA ASP A 412 18.41 -29.58 3.66
C ASP A 412 16.89 -29.38 3.54
N LYS A 413 16.35 -28.35 4.21
CA LYS A 413 14.91 -28.08 4.26
C LYS A 413 14.53 -26.85 3.47
N ILE A 414 13.29 -26.86 2.99
CA ILE A 414 12.66 -25.77 2.25
C ILE A 414 11.64 -25.12 3.18
N TYR A 415 11.81 -23.84 3.49
CA TYR A 415 11.01 -23.14 4.50
C TYR A 415 10.00 -22.19 3.90
N MET A 416 8.74 -22.30 4.30
CA MET A 416 7.68 -21.33 4.01
C MET A 416 7.37 -20.58 5.30
N LEU A 417 7.69 -19.29 5.36
CA LEU A 417 7.71 -18.52 6.60
C LEU A 417 6.77 -17.32 6.52
N ARG A 418 6.12 -16.97 7.64
CA ARG A 418 5.45 -15.66 7.73
C ARG A 418 6.46 -14.50 7.64
N SER A 419 7.59 -14.63 8.32
CA SER A 419 8.70 -13.68 8.23
C SER A 419 10.01 -14.40 8.43
N ALA A 420 11.03 -14.07 7.61
CA ALA A 420 12.35 -14.64 7.82
C ALA A 420 13.04 -14.05 9.08
N PRO A 421 13.81 -14.86 9.83
CA PRO A 421 14.63 -14.40 10.95
C PRO A 421 15.79 -13.54 10.45
N ALA A 422 16.35 -12.71 11.35
CA ALA A 422 17.45 -11.79 11.02
C ALA A 422 18.77 -12.53 10.72
N ASP A 423 19.01 -13.66 11.39
CA ASP A 423 20.20 -14.50 11.23
C ASP A 423 19.83 -15.84 10.58
N LEU A 424 19.56 -15.80 9.27
CA LEU A 424 19.20 -16.99 8.50
C LEU A 424 20.48 -17.76 8.12
N LYS A 425 20.66 -18.96 8.66
CA LYS A 425 21.64 -19.92 8.13
C LYS A 425 21.23 -20.38 6.71
N PRO A 426 22.17 -20.84 5.85
CA PRO A 426 21.82 -21.36 4.54
C PRO A 426 20.79 -22.50 4.63
N VAL A 427 19.72 -22.40 3.85
CA VAL A 427 18.64 -23.39 3.71
C VAL A 427 18.55 -23.84 2.25
N ALA A 428 17.87 -24.96 1.98
CA ALA A 428 17.72 -25.47 0.62
C ALA A 428 16.82 -24.57 -0.23
N GLY A 429 15.78 -23.97 0.37
CA GLY A 429 14.88 -23.03 -0.29
C GLY A 429 14.08 -22.22 0.72
N ILE A 430 13.58 -21.06 0.33
CA ILE A 430 12.81 -20.19 1.22
C ILE A 430 11.67 -19.47 0.49
N ALA A 431 10.52 -19.31 1.14
CA ALA A 431 9.53 -18.32 0.73
C ALA A 431 8.94 -17.58 1.93
N THR A 432 8.57 -16.31 1.75
CA THR A 432 8.10 -15.45 2.85
C THR A 432 6.81 -14.68 2.53
N VAL A 433 5.95 -14.45 3.54
CA VAL A 433 4.63 -13.78 3.39
C VAL A 433 4.69 -12.29 3.04
N SER A 434 5.87 -11.69 2.98
CA SER A 434 6.06 -10.33 2.47
C SER A 434 7.55 -10.12 2.20
N GLU A 435 7.86 -9.32 1.17
CA GLU A 435 9.23 -8.89 0.94
C GLU A 435 9.68 -7.98 2.10
N ARG A 436 10.70 -8.39 2.86
CA ARG A 436 11.59 -7.41 3.49
C ARG A 436 12.56 -7.00 2.40
N ASN A 437 12.61 -5.69 2.08
CA ASN A 437 13.55 -4.96 1.22
C ASN A 437 14.56 -5.81 0.44
N LEU A 438 14.72 -5.58 -0.87
CA LEU A 438 15.73 -6.14 -1.81
C LEU A 438 17.18 -6.32 -1.29
N VAL A 439 17.53 -5.66 -0.18
CA VAL A 439 18.84 -5.70 0.52
C VAL A 439 18.80 -6.55 1.81
N SER A 440 17.72 -7.30 2.04
CA SER A 440 17.57 -8.20 3.19
C SER A 440 18.73 -9.21 3.20
N HIS A 441 19.30 -9.47 4.38
CA HIS A 441 20.35 -10.49 4.53
C HIS A 441 19.93 -11.83 3.91
N VAL A 442 18.64 -12.17 3.96
CA VAL A 442 18.09 -13.36 3.33
C VAL A 442 18.19 -13.31 1.80
N GLN A 443 17.86 -12.19 1.18
CA GLN A 443 17.93 -12.07 -0.28
C GLN A 443 19.37 -12.01 -0.79
N LEU A 444 20.27 -11.32 -0.08
CA LEU A 444 21.70 -11.31 -0.40
C LEU A 444 22.32 -12.70 -0.24
N LEU A 445 22.00 -13.40 0.85
CA LEU A 445 22.42 -14.79 1.07
C LEU A 445 21.90 -15.69 -0.03
N ALA A 446 20.60 -15.65 -0.30
CA ALA A 446 19.96 -16.49 -1.30
C ALA A 446 20.50 -16.23 -2.70
N ARG A 447 20.73 -14.97 -3.07
CA ARG A 447 21.32 -14.62 -4.37
C ARG A 447 22.77 -15.09 -4.51
N ASN A 448 23.57 -14.97 -3.46
CA ASN A 448 24.98 -15.38 -3.49
C ASN A 448 25.15 -16.91 -3.49
N LEU A 449 24.22 -17.65 -2.88
CA LEU A 449 24.28 -19.10 -2.74
C LEU A 449 23.36 -19.85 -3.73
N GLY A 450 22.63 -19.13 -4.59
CA GLY A 450 21.70 -19.74 -5.54
C GLY A 450 20.49 -20.43 -4.87
N ILE A 451 20.12 -19.99 -3.66
CA ILE A 451 18.98 -20.56 -2.93
C ILE A 451 17.70 -20.06 -3.61
N PRO A 452 16.82 -20.95 -4.11
CA PRO A 452 15.53 -20.54 -4.65
C PRO A 452 14.72 -19.79 -3.60
N ASN A 453 14.24 -18.60 -3.96
CA ASN A 453 13.51 -17.71 -3.06
C ASN A 453 12.23 -17.20 -3.72
N ALA A 454 11.11 -17.14 -3.00
CA ALA A 454 9.86 -16.56 -3.46
C ALA A 454 9.12 -15.74 -2.38
N VAL A 455 8.23 -14.86 -2.83
CA VAL A 455 7.19 -14.23 -1.99
C VAL A 455 5.90 -15.01 -2.18
N ILE A 456 5.17 -15.21 -1.08
CA ILE A 456 3.85 -15.84 -1.04
C ILE A 456 2.88 -14.95 -0.25
N SER A 457 1.57 -15.14 -0.40
CA SER A 457 0.59 -14.46 0.46
C SER A 457 0.40 -15.20 1.79
N LEU A 458 -0.25 -14.56 2.77
CA LEU A 458 -0.62 -15.21 4.03
C LEU A 458 -1.56 -16.40 3.77
N GLN A 459 -2.50 -16.23 2.85
CA GLN A 459 -3.41 -17.29 2.42
C GLN A 459 -2.65 -18.48 1.82
N ASN A 460 -1.67 -18.24 0.94
CA ASN A 460 -0.87 -19.34 0.38
C ASN A 460 -0.07 -20.08 1.47
N LEU A 461 0.44 -19.36 2.48
CA LEU A 461 1.13 -19.99 3.62
C LEU A 461 0.20 -20.93 4.39
N GLU A 462 -1.04 -20.51 4.64
CA GLU A 462 -2.06 -21.31 5.33
C GLU A 462 -2.47 -22.54 4.50
N GLU A 463 -2.65 -22.39 3.19
CA GLU A 463 -2.98 -23.49 2.27
C GLU A 463 -1.82 -24.51 2.10
N LEU A 464 -0.58 -24.08 2.32
CA LEU A 464 0.60 -24.95 2.27
C LEU A 464 0.82 -25.75 3.56
N LEU A 465 0.23 -25.33 4.69
CA LEU A 465 0.42 -25.95 6.00
C LEU A 465 0.15 -27.47 6.02
N PRO A 466 -0.88 -28.02 5.34
CA PRO A 466 -1.13 -29.46 5.28
C PRO A 466 -0.02 -30.29 4.63
N PHE A 467 0.85 -29.65 3.82
CA PHE A 467 1.94 -30.31 3.12
C PHE A 467 3.27 -30.26 3.90
N SER A 468 3.30 -29.64 5.08
CA SER A 468 4.49 -29.58 5.91
C SER A 468 4.96 -30.99 6.31
N GLY A 469 6.28 -31.21 6.30
CA GLY A 469 6.93 -32.51 6.51
C GLY A 469 7.06 -33.38 5.27
N THR A 470 6.51 -32.98 4.12
CA THR A 470 6.65 -33.73 2.87
C THR A 470 7.97 -33.41 2.16
N ARG A 471 8.52 -34.37 1.42
CA ARG A 471 9.70 -34.14 0.58
C ARG A 471 9.28 -33.59 -0.77
N VAL A 472 9.74 -32.40 -1.12
CA VAL A 472 9.28 -31.63 -2.27
C VAL A 472 10.44 -31.23 -3.18
N PHE A 473 10.13 -31.08 -4.46
CA PHE A 473 10.94 -30.37 -5.43
C PHE A 473 10.48 -28.92 -5.47
N TYR A 474 11.42 -27.99 -5.38
CA TYR A 474 11.18 -26.56 -5.40
C TYR A 474 12.08 -25.88 -6.41
N ALA A 475 11.49 -25.15 -7.36
CA ALA A 475 12.21 -24.42 -8.38
C ALA A 475 11.64 -23.03 -8.57
N VAL A 476 12.54 -22.07 -8.74
CA VAL A 476 12.23 -20.69 -9.07
C VAL A 476 12.93 -20.35 -10.37
N SER A 477 12.18 -19.92 -11.38
CA SER A 477 12.72 -19.55 -12.67
C SER A 477 13.27 -18.12 -12.67
N PRO A 478 14.19 -17.76 -13.59
CA PRO A 478 14.66 -16.38 -13.75
C PRO A 478 13.54 -15.38 -14.08
N ARG A 479 12.38 -15.86 -14.55
CA ARG A 479 11.20 -15.04 -14.87
C ARG A 479 10.15 -15.03 -13.74
N GLY A 480 10.50 -15.56 -12.56
CA GLY A 480 9.65 -15.49 -11.37
C GLY A 480 8.58 -16.59 -11.26
N ARG A 481 8.59 -17.59 -12.16
CA ARG A 481 7.72 -18.78 -12.05
C ARG A 481 8.21 -19.67 -10.92
N VAL A 482 7.29 -20.13 -10.09
CA VAL A 482 7.54 -21.02 -8.96
C VAL A 482 6.89 -22.36 -9.21
N ILE A 483 7.67 -23.43 -9.04
CA ILE A 483 7.22 -24.82 -9.09
C ILE A 483 7.51 -25.43 -7.72
N LEU A 484 6.48 -25.97 -7.08
CA LEU A 484 6.57 -26.74 -5.84
C LEU A 484 5.67 -27.98 -5.98
N LYS A 485 6.27 -29.15 -5.98
CA LYS A 485 5.56 -30.43 -6.15
C LYS A 485 6.21 -31.56 -5.36
N PRO A 486 5.51 -32.67 -5.10
CA PRO A 486 6.11 -33.81 -4.40
C PRO A 486 7.35 -34.30 -5.14
N ALA A 487 8.42 -34.66 -4.41
CA ALA A 487 9.67 -35.13 -5.03
C ALA A 487 9.45 -36.40 -5.90
N SER A 488 8.42 -37.19 -5.60
CA SER A 488 8.01 -38.35 -6.40
C SER A 488 7.47 -38.00 -7.80
N GLU A 489 7.00 -36.76 -7.99
CA GLU A 489 6.39 -36.28 -9.23
C GLU A 489 7.38 -35.49 -10.12
N MET A 490 8.67 -35.51 -9.77
CA MET A 490 9.71 -34.91 -10.62
C MET A 490 9.78 -35.62 -11.97
N THR A 491 9.91 -34.85 -13.06
CA THR A 491 10.21 -35.38 -14.38
C THR A 491 11.63 -35.96 -14.43
N ALA A 492 11.94 -36.70 -15.50
CA ALA A 492 13.30 -37.20 -15.70
C ALA A 492 14.32 -36.05 -15.85
N GLU A 493 13.92 -34.95 -16.49
CA GLU A 493 14.75 -33.75 -16.69
C GLU A 493 15.01 -33.02 -15.37
N GLU A 494 14.00 -32.87 -14.52
CA GLU A 494 14.14 -32.25 -13.20
C GLU A 494 15.05 -33.07 -12.28
N ARG A 495 14.95 -34.40 -12.31
CA ARG A 495 15.87 -35.29 -11.57
C ARG A 495 17.31 -35.11 -12.02
N ALA A 496 17.56 -35.09 -13.34
CA ALA A 496 18.90 -34.88 -13.87
C ALA A 496 19.49 -33.51 -13.47
N LEU A 497 18.67 -32.45 -13.44
CA LEU A 497 19.09 -31.11 -12.99
C LEU A 497 19.53 -31.10 -11.52
N VAL A 498 18.80 -31.80 -10.66
CA VAL A 498 19.12 -31.90 -9.22
C VAL A 498 20.41 -32.70 -9.02
N GLU A 499 20.55 -33.84 -9.71
CA GLU A 499 21.77 -34.66 -9.66
C GLU A 499 23.02 -33.89 -10.12
N GLU A 500 22.92 -33.09 -11.20
CA GLU A 500 24.03 -32.26 -11.67
C GLU A 500 24.44 -31.18 -10.65
N LEU A 501 23.47 -30.60 -9.94
CA LEU A 501 23.71 -29.62 -8.89
C LEU A 501 24.42 -30.24 -7.67
N GLU A 502 24.02 -31.43 -7.24
CA GLU A 502 24.70 -32.15 -6.15
C GLU A 502 26.15 -32.48 -6.51
N VAL A 503 26.42 -32.84 -7.77
CA VAL A 503 27.78 -33.12 -8.25
C VAL A 503 28.67 -31.87 -8.26
N LYS A 504 28.12 -30.69 -8.58
CA LYS A 504 28.87 -29.41 -8.57
C LYS A 504 29.16 -28.88 -7.15
N GLN A 505 28.42 -29.29 -6.13
CA GLN A 505 28.65 -28.91 -4.73
C GLN A 505 29.82 -29.66 -4.04
N THR A 506 30.71 -30.32 -4.79
CA THR A 506 32.00 -30.80 -4.25
C THR A 506 32.70 -29.67 -3.50
N LYS A 507 32.73 -29.80 -2.17
CA LYS A 507 33.26 -28.80 -1.24
C LYS A 507 34.67 -28.37 -1.67
N ILE A 508 34.87 -27.06 -1.82
CA ILE A 508 36.20 -26.49 -2.02
C ILE A 508 37.01 -26.80 -0.76
N PHE A 509 37.99 -27.69 -0.87
CA PHE A 509 38.88 -28.03 0.22
C PHE A 509 39.92 -26.92 0.36
N VAL A 510 39.89 -26.19 1.48
CA VAL A 510 40.95 -25.22 1.80
C VAL A 510 42.14 -26.00 2.35
N PRO A 511 43.33 -25.94 1.73
CA PRO A 511 44.52 -26.66 2.19
C PRO A 511 45.05 -26.03 3.49
N THR A 512 44.47 -26.45 4.61
CA THR A 512 44.81 -25.97 5.96
C THR A 512 46.20 -26.43 6.41
N ASN A 513 46.75 -27.46 5.77
CA ASN A 513 48.11 -27.95 5.97
C ASN A 513 49.20 -26.96 5.54
N GLU A 514 48.87 -25.97 4.71
CA GLU A 514 49.82 -24.94 4.27
C GLU A 514 49.81 -23.69 5.15
N ILE A 515 48.87 -23.60 6.11
CA ILE A 515 48.74 -22.46 7.00
C ILE A 515 49.79 -22.54 8.11
N ASP A 516 50.68 -21.55 8.14
CA ASP A 516 51.68 -21.36 9.18
C ASP A 516 51.21 -20.31 10.20
N LEU A 517 50.77 -20.81 11.35
CA LEU A 517 50.30 -20.00 12.49
C LEU A 517 51.39 -19.74 13.54
N THR A 518 52.64 -20.14 13.27
CA THR A 518 53.72 -20.05 14.27
C THR A 518 54.29 -18.64 14.41
N GLY A 519 54.10 -17.79 13.40
CA GLY A 519 54.57 -16.41 13.40
C GLY A 519 53.68 -15.49 14.26
N THR A 520 54.24 -14.93 15.32
CA THR A 520 53.58 -13.92 16.20
C THR A 520 54.10 -12.50 15.99
N GLU A 521 55.08 -12.31 15.10
CA GLU A 521 55.72 -11.03 14.85
C GLU A 521 54.96 -10.20 13.81
N LEU A 522 54.92 -8.87 14.01
CA LEU A 522 54.38 -7.93 13.05
C LEU A 522 55.27 -7.88 11.79
N ARG A 523 54.70 -8.17 10.63
CA ARG A 523 55.40 -8.12 9.34
C ARG A 523 55.10 -6.84 8.58
N ASP A 524 56.13 -6.23 8.00
CA ASP A 524 55.96 -5.11 7.08
C ASP A 524 55.26 -5.59 5.80
N LEU A 525 54.24 -4.86 5.33
CA LEU A 525 53.53 -5.10 4.08
C LEU A 525 54.49 -5.24 2.87
N LYS A 526 55.62 -4.54 2.86
CA LYS A 526 56.64 -4.66 1.78
C LYS A 526 57.31 -6.03 1.71
N SER A 527 57.24 -6.80 2.80
CA SER A 527 57.80 -8.15 2.90
C SER A 527 56.82 -9.25 2.53
N VAL A 528 55.55 -8.90 2.25
CA VAL A 528 54.49 -9.84 1.92
C VAL A 528 54.32 -9.93 0.40
N ARG A 529 54.17 -11.14 -0.12
CA ARG A 529 53.99 -11.44 -1.54
C ARG A 529 52.71 -12.21 -1.80
N ALA A 530 52.29 -12.27 -3.06
CA ALA A 530 51.13 -13.07 -3.47
C ALA A 530 51.26 -14.57 -3.07
N THR A 531 52.50 -15.09 -3.04
CA THR A 531 52.82 -16.47 -2.63
C THR A 531 52.56 -16.75 -1.15
N ASP A 532 52.41 -15.71 -0.34
CA ASP A 532 52.16 -15.80 1.10
C ASP A 532 50.66 -15.89 1.45
N SER A 533 49.81 -15.69 0.44
CA SER A 533 48.35 -15.79 0.53
C SER A 533 47.94 -17.21 0.91
N GLY A 534 47.20 -17.35 2.01
CA GLY A 534 46.71 -18.63 2.49
C GLY A 534 47.75 -19.47 3.23
N LYS A 535 48.98 -18.95 3.42
CA LYS A 535 50.03 -19.57 4.24
C LYS A 535 50.22 -18.82 5.54
N ILE A 536 50.65 -17.56 5.45
CA ILE A 536 50.94 -16.72 6.61
C ILE A 536 50.03 -15.49 6.72
N CYS A 537 49.32 -15.13 5.64
CA CYS A 537 48.41 -14.00 5.63
C CYS A 537 47.25 -14.21 4.65
N GLY A 538 46.18 -13.42 4.78
CA GLY A 538 45.04 -13.48 3.89
C GLY A 538 45.31 -12.85 2.50
N PRO A 539 44.55 -13.24 1.47
CA PRO A 539 44.75 -12.78 0.08
C PRO A 539 44.72 -11.25 -0.08
N LYS A 540 43.95 -10.54 0.76
CA LYS A 540 43.92 -9.07 0.76
C LYS A 540 45.27 -8.45 1.14
N ALA A 541 45.92 -8.97 2.18
CA ALA A 541 47.21 -8.48 2.64
C ALA A 541 48.32 -8.85 1.64
N ALA A 542 48.27 -10.07 1.10
CA ALA A 542 49.23 -10.55 0.09
C ALA A 542 49.18 -9.73 -1.21
N ASN A 543 47.98 -9.47 -1.73
CA ASN A 543 47.81 -8.67 -2.95
C ASN A 543 48.22 -7.21 -2.73
N LEU A 544 47.92 -6.64 -1.56
CA LEU A 544 48.34 -5.28 -1.24
C LEU A 544 49.85 -5.16 -1.04
N GLY A 545 50.48 -6.16 -0.42
CA GLY A 545 51.94 -6.24 -0.27
C GLY A 545 52.67 -6.41 -1.60
N GLN A 546 52.07 -7.12 -2.56
CA GLN A 546 52.61 -7.27 -3.92
C GLN A 546 52.61 -5.95 -4.73
N LEU A 547 51.70 -5.03 -4.40
CA LEU A 547 51.55 -3.72 -5.06
C LEU A 547 52.43 -2.64 -4.42
N LYS A 548 53.07 -2.92 -3.28
CA LYS A 548 53.96 -2.01 -2.54
C LYS A 548 55.42 -2.40 -2.70
#